data_AF-A0A2E5XJJ6-F1
#
_entry.id   AF-A0A2E5XJJ6-F1
#
_cell.length_a   1.000
_cell.length_b   1.000
_cell.length_c   1.000
_cell.angle_alpha   90.00
_cell.angle_beta   90.00
_cell.angle_gamma   90.00
#
_symmetry.space_group_name_H-M   'P 1'
#
loop_
_entity.id
_entity.type
_entity.pdbx_description
1 polymer ?
#
loop_
_entity_poly.entity_id
_entity_poly.type
_entity_poly.pdbx_seq_one_letter_code
_entity_poly.pdbx_strand_id
1 'polypeptide(L)'
;HNADHEIFQTGLPGFPDNSHGGAWDGRIYMGNYHSGLWVIDIESLMVAGLEGGNKTDAHMDSTVGYHLPHGADGAPLDSSYYDFGWTPFIWAAEHYKGYTYLSCITTGLYIVQLDIDEPYGKTIPS
;
A
#
# COMPACT_ATOMS: atom_id res chain seq x y z
N HIS A 1 -8.71 1.85 -11.36
CA HIS A 1 -7.66 2.10 -10.36
C HIS A 1 -8.16 3.18 -9.43
N ASN A 2 -7.89 3.04 -8.14
CA ASN A 2 -8.07 4.12 -7.18
C ASN A 2 -6.72 4.41 -6.52
N ALA A 3 -6.60 5.59 -5.92
CA ALA A 3 -5.47 5.94 -5.09
C ALA A 3 -6.01 6.72 -3.91
N ASP A 4 -5.74 6.22 -2.71
CA ASP A 4 -5.90 6.99 -1.49
C ASP A 4 -4.53 7.44 -0.99
N HIS A 5 -4.51 8.51 -0.19
CA HIS A 5 -3.26 9.08 0.29
C HIS A 5 -3.36 9.46 1.75
N GLU A 6 -2.29 9.20 2.49
CA GLU A 6 -2.16 9.60 3.89
C GLU A 6 -0.85 10.36 4.07
N ILE A 7 -0.89 11.40 4.90
CA ILE A 7 0.30 12.12 5.35
C ILE A 7 0.38 11.94 6.86
N PHE A 8 1.37 11.16 7.27
CA PHE A 8 1.63 10.84 8.65
C PHE A 8 2.51 11.91 9.28
N GLN A 9 2.21 12.30 10.52
CA GLN A 9 3.16 13.06 11.33
C GLN A 9 4.17 12.10 11.96
N THR A 10 5.46 12.38 11.83
CA THR A 10 6.54 11.52 12.32
C THR A 10 7.34 12.19 13.45
N GLY A 11 8.23 11.42 14.10
CA GLY A 11 9.18 11.96 15.08
C GLY A 11 8.56 12.35 16.43
N LEU A 12 7.33 11.91 16.71
CA LEU A 12 6.64 12.12 17.99
C LEU A 12 6.71 10.87 18.87
N PRO A 13 6.49 10.97 20.20
CA PRO A 13 6.41 9.80 21.07
C PRO A 13 5.37 8.78 20.57
N GLY A 14 5.81 7.57 20.24
CA GLY A 14 4.95 6.52 19.71
C GLY A 14 4.79 6.52 18.18
N PHE A 15 5.37 7.49 17.45
CA PHE A 15 5.37 7.55 16.00
C PHE A 15 6.82 7.57 15.47
N PRO A 16 7.32 6.44 14.92
CA PRO A 16 8.68 6.36 14.42
C PRO A 16 8.89 7.36 13.28
N ASP A 17 10.14 7.78 13.11
CA ASP A 17 10.53 8.62 11.98
C ASP A 17 10.98 7.76 10.81
N ASN A 18 10.08 7.61 9.83
CA ASN A 18 10.34 6.96 8.55
C ASN A 18 10.55 7.98 7.43
N SER A 19 10.65 9.28 7.76
CA SER A 19 10.85 10.34 6.78
C SER A 19 12.32 10.45 6.35
N HIS A 20 12.57 11.21 5.29
CA HIS A 20 13.90 11.59 4.81
C HIS A 20 14.45 12.83 5.55
N GLY A 21 14.29 12.86 6.88
CA GLY A 21 14.78 13.92 7.76
C GLY A 21 13.78 15.07 8.01
N GLY A 22 12.49 14.80 7.77
CA GLY A 22 11.38 15.70 8.04
C GLY A 22 10.64 15.38 9.35
N ALA A 23 9.38 15.82 9.42
CA ALA A 23 8.43 15.48 10.48
C ALA A 23 7.12 14.92 9.91
N TRP A 24 7.19 14.44 8.65
CA TRP A 24 6.07 13.89 7.92
C TRP A 24 6.54 12.76 7.01
N ASP A 25 5.65 11.81 6.73
CA ASP A 25 5.85 10.73 5.76
C ASP A 25 4.55 10.57 4.98
N GLY A 26 4.61 10.57 3.65
CA GLY A 26 3.43 10.56 2.79
C GLY A 26 3.38 9.30 1.95
N ARG A 27 2.23 8.62 1.93
CA ARG A 27 2.06 7.34 1.21
C ARG A 27 0.85 7.36 0.31
N ILE A 28 0.98 6.73 -0.85
CA ILE A 28 -0.12 6.45 -1.78
C ILE A 28 -0.49 4.98 -1.68
N TYR A 29 -1.75 4.69 -1.37
CA TYR A 29 -2.34 3.36 -1.37
C TYR A 29 -3.09 3.17 -2.68
N MET A 30 -2.41 2.59 -3.66
CA MET A 30 -2.92 2.41 -5.01
C MET A 30 -3.59 1.04 -5.17
N GLY A 31 -4.91 1.05 -5.30
CA GLY A 31 -5.69 -0.14 -5.67
C GLY A 31 -5.75 -0.32 -7.19
N ASN A 32 -5.31 -1.48 -7.66
CA ASN A 32 -5.31 -1.86 -9.07
C ASN A 32 -6.20 -3.08 -9.32
N TYR A 33 -7.07 -2.93 -10.32
CA TYR A 33 -8.05 -3.92 -10.74
C TYR A 33 -7.44 -5.26 -11.17
N HIS A 34 -6.16 -5.28 -11.56
CA HIS A 34 -5.46 -6.49 -12.02
C HIS A 34 -4.13 -6.74 -11.33
N SER A 35 -3.65 -5.82 -10.49
CA SER A 35 -2.37 -5.97 -9.80
C SER A 35 -2.45 -5.74 -8.30
N GLY A 36 -3.64 -5.72 -7.69
CA GLY A 36 -3.78 -5.66 -6.23
C GLY A 36 -3.44 -4.29 -5.64
N LEU A 37 -2.99 -4.28 -4.38
CA LEU A 37 -2.55 -3.08 -3.67
C LEU A 37 -1.06 -2.84 -3.91
N TRP A 38 -0.70 -1.58 -4.15
CA TRP A 38 0.67 -1.08 -4.13
C TRP A 38 0.73 0.13 -3.19
N VAL A 39 1.67 0.13 -2.25
CA VAL A 39 1.92 1.24 -1.33
C VAL A 39 3.21 1.92 -1.74
N ILE A 40 3.10 3.20 -2.06
CA ILE A 40 4.19 3.99 -2.62
C ILE A 40 4.54 5.10 -1.61
N ASP A 41 5.78 5.13 -1.15
CA ASP A 41 6.32 6.24 -0.38
C ASP A 41 6.61 7.44 -1.30
N ILE A 42 5.91 8.54 -1.03
CA ILE A 42 5.98 9.78 -1.81
C ILE A 42 7.33 10.46 -1.58
N GLU A 43 7.85 10.40 -0.36
CA GLU A 43 9.07 11.13 -0.03
C GLU A 43 10.29 10.53 -0.74
N SER A 44 10.39 9.19 -0.78
CA SER A 44 11.41 8.49 -1.59
C SER A 44 11.33 8.84 -3.08
N LEU A 45 10.12 8.96 -3.65
CA LEU A 45 9.96 9.43 -5.04
C LEU A 45 10.42 10.88 -5.24
N MET A 46 10.13 11.75 -4.27
CA MET A 46 10.55 13.16 -4.32
C MET A 46 12.08 13.29 -4.24
N VAL A 47 12.72 12.60 -3.30
CA VAL A 47 14.18 12.57 -3.15
C VAL A 47 14.83 12.06 -4.44
N ALA A 48 14.39 10.93 -4.96
CA ALA A 48 14.93 10.37 -6.21
C ALA A 48 14.75 11.32 -7.41
N GLY A 49 13.63 12.05 -7.46
CA GLY A 49 13.36 13.06 -8.48
C GLY A 49 14.32 14.25 -8.43
N LEU A 50 14.75 14.66 -7.23
CA LEU A 50 15.74 15.73 -7.04
C LEU A 50 17.16 15.28 -7.41
N GLU A 51 17.49 14.01 -7.14
CA GLU A 51 18.81 13.45 -7.41
C GLU A 51 19.01 13.07 -8.89
N GLY A 52 17.93 12.97 -9.66
CA GLY A 52 17.99 12.62 -11.09
C GLY A 52 18.50 11.20 -11.34
N GLY A 53 18.28 10.30 -10.36
CA GLY A 53 18.77 8.92 -10.39
C GLY A 53 18.06 8.01 -11.40
N ASN A 54 18.40 6.72 -11.35
CA ASN A 54 17.74 5.70 -12.16
C ASN A 54 16.27 5.55 -11.72
N LYS A 55 15.35 5.69 -12.68
CA LYS A 55 13.91 5.59 -12.42
C LYS A 55 13.46 4.21 -11.96
N THR A 56 14.11 3.15 -12.45
CA THR A 56 13.77 1.78 -12.05
C THR A 56 14.05 1.58 -10.56
N ASP A 57 15.24 1.98 -10.13
CA ASP A 57 15.67 1.88 -8.73
C ASP A 57 14.74 2.75 -7.86
N ALA A 58 14.46 3.99 -8.29
CA ALA A 58 13.52 4.87 -7.60
C ALA A 58 12.12 4.27 -7.43
N HIS A 59 11.57 3.61 -8.46
CA HIS A 59 10.26 2.97 -8.37
C HIS A 59 10.26 1.74 -7.46
N MET A 60 11.36 0.98 -7.45
CA MET A 60 11.50 -0.18 -6.55
C MET A 60 11.65 0.28 -5.09
N ASP A 61 12.53 1.26 -4.84
CA ASP A 61 12.82 1.77 -3.50
C ASP A 61 11.61 2.48 -2.88
N SER A 62 10.84 3.21 -3.70
CA SER A 62 9.60 3.85 -3.24
C SER A 62 8.42 2.88 -3.02
N THR A 63 8.48 1.64 -3.51
CA THR A 63 7.40 0.67 -3.28
C THR A 63 7.61 -0.04 -1.94
N VAL A 64 7.02 0.51 -0.89
CA VAL A 64 7.21 0.06 0.50
C VAL A 64 6.29 -1.09 0.92
N GLY A 65 5.30 -1.43 0.09
CA GLY A 65 4.42 -2.56 0.35
C GLY A 65 3.57 -2.93 -0.86
N TYR A 66 3.14 -4.18 -0.91
CA TYR A 66 2.17 -4.64 -1.90
C TYR A 66 1.34 -5.78 -1.34
N HIS A 67 0.13 -5.94 -1.87
CA HIS A 67 -0.67 -7.13 -1.66
C HIS A 67 -1.25 -7.58 -3.00
N LEU A 68 -0.85 -8.78 -3.42
CA LEU A 68 -1.42 -9.47 -4.56
C LEU A 68 -2.36 -10.54 -4.01
N PRO A 69 -3.68 -10.37 -4.09
CA PRO A 69 -4.54 -11.48 -3.74
C PRO A 69 -4.30 -12.62 -4.74
N HIS A 70 -4.16 -13.82 -4.21
CA HIS A 70 -3.93 -15.02 -5.00
C HIS A 70 -4.88 -16.13 -4.54
N GLY A 71 -5.09 -17.12 -5.41
CA GLY A 71 -5.76 -18.36 -5.04
C GLY A 71 -4.96 -19.16 -4.01
N ALA A 72 -5.50 -20.29 -3.56
CA ALA A 72 -4.80 -21.16 -2.62
C ALA A 72 -3.44 -21.64 -3.18
N ASP A 73 -2.39 -21.50 -2.38
CA ASP A 73 -1.04 -21.92 -2.77
C ASP A 73 -1.00 -23.41 -3.16
N GLY A 74 -0.35 -23.71 -4.28
CA GLY A 74 -0.17 -25.08 -4.78
C GLY A 74 -1.37 -25.68 -5.52
N ALA A 75 -2.46 -24.93 -5.70
CA ALA A 75 -3.57 -25.37 -6.56
C ALA A 75 -3.34 -24.98 -8.04
N PRO A 76 -3.44 -25.92 -9.00
CA PRO A 76 -3.37 -25.60 -10.42
C PRO A 76 -4.48 -24.64 -10.84
N LEU A 77 -4.15 -23.68 -11.71
CA LEU A 77 -5.12 -22.75 -12.29
C LEU A 77 -5.99 -23.50 -13.30
N ASP A 78 -7.26 -23.72 -12.99
CA ASP A 78 -8.19 -24.26 -13.98
C ASP A 78 -8.53 -23.14 -14.98
N SER A 79 -8.02 -23.29 -16.19
CA SER A 79 -8.20 -22.31 -17.27
C SER A 79 -9.67 -22.24 -17.66
N SER A 80 -10.38 -21.21 -17.21
CA SER A 80 -11.65 -20.83 -17.81
C SER A 80 -11.65 -19.33 -18.04
N TYR A 81 -11.76 -18.94 -19.31
CA TYR A 81 -11.55 -17.60 -19.86
C TYR A 81 -12.56 -16.54 -19.35
N TYR A 82 -13.45 -16.91 -18.43
CA TYR A 82 -14.46 -16.05 -17.79
C TYR A 82 -14.78 -16.49 -16.34
N ASP A 83 -13.97 -17.34 -15.70
CA ASP A 83 -14.06 -17.54 -14.26
C ASP A 83 -13.11 -16.57 -13.56
N PHE A 84 -13.67 -15.42 -13.24
CA PHE A 84 -13.03 -14.33 -12.52
C PHE A 84 -12.89 -14.59 -11.02
N GLY A 85 -13.17 -15.81 -10.55
CA GLY A 85 -13.17 -16.16 -9.12
C GLY A 85 -11.83 -15.98 -8.41
N TRP A 86 -10.70 -15.92 -9.12
CA TRP A 86 -9.37 -15.86 -8.51
C TRP A 86 -8.55 -14.59 -8.85
N THR A 87 -8.90 -13.82 -9.88
CA THR A 87 -8.22 -12.54 -10.15
C THR A 87 -8.76 -11.50 -9.18
N PRO A 88 -7.92 -10.84 -8.37
CA PRO A 88 -8.40 -9.79 -7.49
C PRO A 88 -8.79 -8.55 -8.25
N PHE A 89 -10.08 -8.27 -8.21
CA PHE A 89 -10.65 -7.04 -8.72
C PHE A 89 -10.70 -6.01 -7.62
N ILE A 90 -9.51 -5.54 -7.20
CA ILE A 90 -9.43 -4.43 -6.23
C ILE A 90 -9.99 -3.17 -6.90
N TRP A 91 -11.17 -2.79 -6.45
CA TRP A 91 -11.88 -1.58 -6.86
C TRP A 91 -11.39 -0.37 -6.09
N ALA A 92 -11.21 -0.54 -4.79
CA ALA A 92 -10.79 0.51 -3.88
C ALA A 92 -9.76 0.00 -2.85
N ALA A 93 -8.78 0.84 -2.55
CA ALA A 93 -7.89 0.78 -1.40
C ALA A 93 -8.05 2.09 -0.62
N GLU A 94 -8.50 2.03 0.62
CA GLU A 94 -8.71 3.20 1.48
C GLU A 94 -7.92 3.03 2.77
N HIS A 95 -7.11 4.02 3.12
CA HIS A 95 -6.37 4.04 4.37
C HIS A 95 -7.23 4.65 5.49
N TYR A 96 -7.25 4.00 6.65
CA TYR A 96 -7.88 4.55 7.83
C TYR A 96 -7.22 3.99 9.10
N LYS A 97 -6.65 4.89 9.90
CA LYS A 97 -6.06 4.59 11.22
C LYS A 97 -5.10 3.40 11.18
N GLY A 98 -4.10 3.45 10.31
CA GLY A 98 -3.04 2.44 10.22
C GLY A 98 -3.47 1.13 9.58
N TYR A 99 -4.65 1.07 8.96
CA TYR A 99 -5.12 -0.08 8.17
C TYR A 99 -5.47 0.38 6.77
N THR A 100 -5.33 -0.54 5.81
CA THR A 100 -5.82 -0.36 4.44
C THR A 100 -6.97 -1.32 4.18
N TYR A 101 -8.11 -0.77 3.78
CA TYR A 101 -9.33 -1.47 3.43
C TYR A 101 -9.35 -1.68 1.92
N LEU A 102 -9.34 -2.94 1.49
CA LEU A 102 -9.37 -3.30 0.07
C LEU A 102 -10.74 -3.86 -0.29
N SER A 103 -11.47 -3.12 -1.12
CA SER A 103 -12.73 -3.59 -1.70
C SER A 103 -12.44 -4.39 -2.96
N CYS A 104 -12.64 -5.71 -2.90
CA CYS A 104 -12.59 -6.61 -4.03
C CYS A 104 -13.99 -6.93 -4.54
N ILE A 105 -14.22 -6.73 -5.84
CA ILE A 105 -15.54 -6.94 -6.46
C ILE A 105 -16.01 -8.40 -6.32
N THR A 106 -15.10 -9.36 -6.37
CA THR A 106 -15.44 -10.79 -6.38
C THR A 106 -15.38 -11.45 -5.01
N THR A 107 -14.48 -11.02 -4.14
CA THR A 107 -14.20 -11.71 -2.87
C THR A 107 -14.53 -10.90 -1.63
N GLY A 108 -14.98 -9.66 -1.78
CA GLY A 108 -15.40 -8.80 -0.66
C GLY A 108 -14.28 -7.95 -0.08
N LEU A 109 -14.26 -7.78 1.24
CA LEU A 109 -13.36 -6.85 1.93
C LEU A 109 -12.12 -7.56 2.48
N TYR A 110 -10.94 -7.07 2.13
CA TYR A 110 -9.69 -7.38 2.84
C TYR A 110 -9.31 -6.20 3.72
N ILE A 111 -8.77 -6.50 4.90
CA ILE A 111 -8.17 -5.50 5.78
C ILE A 111 -6.72 -5.92 5.96
N VAL A 112 -5.83 -5.07 5.49
CA VAL A 112 -4.38 -5.28 5.60
C VAL A 112 -3.76 -4.15 6.40
N GLN A 113 -2.59 -4.39 6.95
CA GLN A 113 -1.81 -3.38 7.67
C GLN A 113 -0.38 -3.48 7.20
N LEU A 114 0.20 -2.35 6.83
CA LEU A 114 1.63 -2.24 6.58
C LEU A 114 2.32 -2.03 7.93
N ASP A 115 3.46 -2.70 8.16
CA ASP A 115 4.13 -2.66 9.46
C ASP A 115 4.49 -1.23 9.89
N ILE A 116 4.92 -0.39 8.95
CA ILE A 116 5.22 1.04 9.21
C ILE A 116 3.98 1.89 9.47
N ASP A 117 2.77 1.36 9.24
CA ASP A 117 1.48 2.00 9.52
C ASP A 117 0.94 1.63 10.91
N GLU A 118 1.40 0.52 11.50
CA GLU A 118 0.91 0.01 12.79
C GLU A 118 0.84 1.07 13.90
N PRO A 119 1.84 1.96 14.06
CA PRO A 119 1.80 3.00 15.08
C PRO A 119 0.61 3.96 14.94
N TYR A 120 0.15 4.21 13.71
CA TYR A 120 -0.90 5.18 13.39
C TYR A 120 -2.32 4.64 13.61
N GLY A 121 -2.46 3.35 13.93
CA GLY A 121 -3.71 2.76 14.41
C GLY A 121 -3.91 2.84 15.92
N LYS A 122 -2.89 3.26 16.67
CA LYS A 122 -2.93 3.34 18.13
C LYS A 122 -3.31 4.74 18.59
N THR A 123 -4.19 4.85 19.57
CA THR A 123 -4.42 6.12 20.26
C THR A 123 -3.19 6.48 21.08
N ILE A 124 -2.68 7.71 20.95
CA ILE A 124 -1.60 8.23 21.78
C ILE A 124 -2.06 8.11 23.25
N PRO A 125 -1.30 7.44 24.14
CA PRO A 125 -1.61 7.45 25.56
C PRO A 125 -1.64 8.90 26.07
N SER A 126 -2.71 9.26 26.76
CA SER A 126 -2.89 10.58 27.40
C SER A 126 -1.83 10.89 28.44
#